data_AF-A0A3C1GU69-F1
#
_entry.id   AF-A0A3C1GU69-F1
#
_cell.length_a   1.000
_cell.length_b   1.000
_cell.length_c   1.000
_cell.angle_alpha   90.00
_cell.angle_beta   90.00
_cell.angle_gamma   90.00
#
_symmetry.space_group_name_H-M   'P 1'
#
loop_
_entity.id
_entity.type
_entity.pdbx_description
1 polymer ?
#
loop_
_entity_poly.entity_id
_entity_poly.type
_entity_poly.pdbx_seq_one_letter_code
_entity_poly.pdbx_strand_id
1 'polypeptide(L)' 'TIARILSKCLNCDTGITSTPCGVCDNCVAIDQGRFIDLIEIDAASRTKVEDTRELLDNVPYAPSQGRYKVYLIDEVHMLS' A
#
# COMPACT_ATOMS: atom_id res chain seq x y z
N THR A 1 0.21 5.29 -10.38
CA THR A 1 1.49 5.83 -9.88
C THR A 1 2.54 4.73 -9.85
N ILE A 2 3.84 5.07 -9.80
CA ILE A 2 4.93 4.07 -9.70
C ILE A 2 4.76 3.19 -8.46
N ALA A 3 4.31 3.76 -7.35
CA ALA A 3 4.01 3.03 -6.13
C ALA A 3 3.03 1.87 -6.34
N ARG A 4 1.92 2.10 -7.05
CA ARG A 4 0.96 1.03 -7.37
C ARG A 4 1.56 -0.08 -8.25
N ILE A 5 2.44 0.28 -9.18
CA ILE A 5 3.15 -0.72 -10.00
C ILE A 5 4.03 -1.59 -9.10
N LEU A 6 4.80 -0.97 -8.20
CA LEU A 6 5.63 -1.70 -7.24
C LEU A 6 4.78 -2.62 -6.33
N SER A 7 3.64 -2.15 -5.84
CA SER A 7 2.71 -2.97 -5.05
C SER A 7 2.21 -4.18 -5.83
N LYS A 8 1.90 -4.03 -7.13
CA LYS A 8 1.54 -5.15 -8.01
C LYS A 8 2.69 -6.13 -8.18
N CYS A 9 3.91 -5.63 -8.40
CA CYS A 9 5.10 -6.46 -8.54
C CYS A 9 5.35 -7.35 -7.30
N LEU A 10 5.02 -6.87 -6.11
CA LEU A 10 5.20 -7.59 -4.84
C LEU A 10 4.05 -8.56 -4.52
N ASN A 11 2.82 -8.18 -4.85
CA ASN A 11 1.60 -8.90 -4.44
C ASN A 11 0.90 -9.66 -5.57
N CYS A 12 1.50 -9.78 -6.74
CA CYS A 12 0.93 -10.58 -7.83
C CYS A 12 0.84 -12.07 -7.42
N ASP A 13 -0.27 -12.73 -7.77
CA ASP A 13 -0.46 -14.15 -7.45
C ASP A 13 0.57 -15.06 -8.14
N THR A 14 1.04 -14.65 -9.32
CA THR A 14 2.13 -15.32 -10.05
C THR A 14 3.47 -15.27 -9.30
N GLY A 15 3.56 -14.49 -8.23
CA GLY A 15 4.76 -14.29 -7.43
C GLY A 15 5.35 -12.90 -7.56
N ILE A 16 6.50 -12.70 -6.91
CA ILE A 16 7.24 -11.44 -6.96
C ILE A 16 7.91 -11.35 -8.33
N THR A 17 7.48 -10.40 -9.15
CA THR A 17 7.95 -10.23 -10.52
C THR A 17 7.99 -8.75 -10.89
N SER A 18 8.94 -8.36 -11.74
CA SER A 18 8.96 -7.02 -12.35
C SER A 18 7.82 -6.81 -13.37
N THR A 19 7.18 -7.90 -13.81
CA THR A 19 6.09 -7.90 -14.79
C THR A 19 4.83 -8.51 -14.18
N PRO A 20 4.06 -7.75 -13.37
CA PRO A 20 2.84 -8.25 -12.76
C PRO A 20 1.81 -8.61 -13.83
N CYS A 21 1.00 -9.65 -13.60
CA CYS A 21 0.13 -10.21 -14.64
C CYS A 21 -1.02 -9.28 -15.05
N GLY A 22 -1.40 -8.31 -14.21
CA GLY A 22 -2.45 -7.33 -14.50
C GLY A 22 -3.88 -7.87 -14.46
N VAL A 23 -4.07 -9.19 -14.36
CA VAL A 23 -5.38 -9.85 -14.47
C VAL A 23 -5.82 -10.60 -13.21
N CYS A 24 -4.90 -10.88 -12.27
CA CYS A 24 -5.25 -11.50 -11.00
C CYS A 24 -5.99 -10.53 -10.08
N ASP A 25 -6.71 -11.07 -9.09
CA ASP A 25 -7.53 -10.29 -8.16
C ASP A 25 -6.71 -9.22 -7.43
N ASN A 26 -5.48 -9.56 -7.02
CA ASN A 26 -4.57 -8.58 -6.40
C ASN A 26 -4.20 -7.45 -7.36
N CYS A 27 -3.84 -7.77 -8.61
CA CYS A 27 -3.49 -6.76 -9.60
C CYS A 27 -4.66 -5.82 -9.93
N VAL A 28 -5.87 -6.38 -10.06
CA VAL A 28 -7.10 -5.62 -10.35
C VAL A 28 -7.49 -4.75 -9.15
N ALA A 29 -7.45 -5.30 -7.93
CA ALA A 29 -7.77 -4.55 -6.71
C ALA A 29 -6.80 -3.39 -6.46
N ILE A 30 -5.49 -3.61 -6.68
CA ILE A 30 -4.47 -2.56 -6.55
C ILE A 30 -4.70 -1.45 -7.58
N ASP A 31 -5.06 -1.81 -8.81
CA ASP A 31 -5.33 -0.82 -9.86
C ASP A 31 -6.52 0.07 -9.51
N GLN A 32 -7.58 -0.54 -8.97
CA GLN A 32 -8.79 0.12 -8.52
C GLN A 32 -8.62 0.90 -7.22
N GLY A 33 -7.46 0.82 -6.55
CA GLY A 33 -7.23 1.45 -5.25
C GLY A 33 -8.07 0.86 -4.12
N ARG A 34 -8.46 -0.41 -4.23
CA ARG A 34 -9.30 -1.14 -3.25
C ARG A 34 -8.57 -2.32 -2.61
N PHE A 35 -7.24 -2.35 -2.73
CA PHE A 35 -6.44 -3.43 -2.16
C PHE A 35 -6.18 -3.18 -0.69
N ILE A 36 -6.66 -4.07 0.18
CA ILE A 36 -6.67 -3.86 1.63
C ILE A 36 -5.27 -3.75 2.23
N ASP A 37 -4.30 -4.43 1.62
CA ASP A 37 -2.90 -4.42 2.05
C ASP A 37 -2.07 -3.32 1.36
N LEU A 38 -2.71 -2.40 0.63
CA LEU A 38 -2.09 -1.16 0.12
C LEU A 38 -2.72 0.04 0.84
N ILE A 39 -1.95 0.66 1.71
CA ILE A 39 -2.40 1.78 2.54
C ILE A 39 -1.75 3.05 2.01
N GLU A 40 -2.55 3.90 1.37
CA GLU A 40 -2.12 5.21 0.87
C GLU A 40 -2.41 6.28 1.94
N ILE A 41 -1.36 6.99 2.36
CA ILE A 41 -1.39 8.02 3.39
C ILE A 41 -0.85 9.29 2.75
N ASP A 42 -1.69 10.33 2.68
CA ASP A 42 -1.25 11.66 2.30
C ASP A 42 -0.94 12.46 3.56
N ALA A 43 0.34 12.74 3.79
CA ALA A 43 0.81 13.50 4.95
C ALA A 43 0.35 14.97 4.92
N ALA A 44 0.07 15.55 3.75
CA ALA A 44 -0.44 16.92 3.66
C ALA A 44 -1.91 17.01 4.10
N SER A 45 -2.69 15.95 3.87
CA SER A 45 -4.12 15.89 4.24
C SER A 45 -4.37 15.61 5.72
N ARG A 46 -3.40 15.00 6.42
CA ARG A 46 -3.50 14.61 7.84
C ARG A 46 -2.76 15.61 8.73
N THR A 47 -3.45 16.67 9.13
CA THR A 47 -2.90 17.74 9.97
C THR A 47 -2.80 17.40 11.48
N LYS A 48 -2.98 16.13 11.87
CA LYS A 48 -2.84 15.70 13.27
C LYS A 48 -1.78 14.62 13.41
N VAL A 49 -0.77 14.92 14.21
CA VAL A 49 0.32 14.03 14.66
C VAL A 49 -0.22 12.74 15.32
N GLU A 50 -1.46 12.73 15.80
CA GLU A 50 -2.13 11.55 16.35
C GLU A 50 -2.47 10.49 15.29
N ASP A 51 -2.82 10.88 14.06
CA ASP A 51 -3.30 9.95 13.02
C ASP A 51 -2.20 9.05 12.47
N THR A 52 -0.94 9.50 12.45
CA THR A 52 0.21 8.67 12.05
C THR A 52 0.61 7.66 13.11
N ARG A 53 0.37 7.96 14.39
CA ARG A 53 0.69 7.05 15.49
C ARG A 53 -0.26 5.86 15.51
N GLU A 54 -1.56 6.07 15.27
CA GLU A 54 -2.54 4.99 15.10
C GLU A 54 -2.28 4.12 13.86
N LEU A 55 -1.78 4.71 12.76
CA LEU A 55 -1.39 3.96 11.57
C LEU A 55 -0.20 3.03 11.83
N LEU A 56 0.79 3.51 12.59
CA LEU A 56 1.95 2.71 13.00
C LEU A 56 1.59 1.62 14.04
N ASP A 57 0.59 1.87 14.89
CA ASP A 57 0.10 0.87 15.86
C ASP A 57 -0.62 -0.31 15.20
N ASN A 58 -1.13 -0.14 13.97
CA ASN A 58 -1.74 -1.20 13.15
C ASN A 58 -0.76 -1.90 12.19
N VAL A 59 0.53 -1.59 12.27
CA VAL A 59 1.61 -2.28 11.54
C VAL A 59 1.83 -3.74 11.95
N PRO A 60 1.65 -4.20 13.21
CA PRO A 60 2.02 -5.56 13.60
C PRO A 60 1.09 -6.65 13.04
N TYR A 61 0.02 -6.29 12.32
CA TYR A 61 -0.87 -7.27 11.70
C TYR A 61 -0.35 -7.76 10.35
N ALA A 62 -0.31 -9.08 10.21
CA ALA A 62 0.01 -9.76 8.95
C ALA A 62 -0.90 -9.27 7.81
N PRO A 63 -0.42 -9.28 6.56
CA PRO A 63 -1.23 -8.95 5.39
C PRO A 63 -2.43 -9.91 5.28
N SER A 64 -3.57 -9.38 4.87
CA SER A 64 -4.86 -10.12 4.84
C SER A 64 -5.07 -10.90 3.55
N GLN A 65 -4.62 -10.37 2.41
CA GLN A 65 -4.75 -10.98 1.08
C GLN A 65 -3.40 -11.12 0.38
N GLY A 66 -2.54 -10.11 0.49
CA GLY A 66 -1.25 -10.03 -0.19
C GLY A 66 -0.13 -10.79 0.52
N ARG A 67 1.01 -10.87 -0.16
CA ARG A 67 2.28 -11.32 0.44
C ARG A 67 2.91 -10.24 1.30
N TYR A 68 2.68 -8.98 0.93
CA TYR A 68 3.25 -7.79 1.54
C TYR A 68 2.17 -6.74 1.82
N LYS A 69 2.24 -6.15 3.01
CA LYS A 69 1.49 -4.95 3.37
C LYS A 69 2.32 -3.72 3.00
N VAL A 70 1.87 -2.96 2.00
CA VAL A 70 2.60 -1.81 1.44
C VAL A 70 1.98 -0.52 1.97
N TYR A 71 2.80 0.31 2.59
CA TYR A 71 2.44 1.64 3.07
C TYR A 71 3.02 2.67 2.09
N LEU A 72 2.15 3.39 1.39
CA LEU A 72 2.52 4.50 0.52
C LEU A 72 2.28 5.79 1.29
N ILE A 73 3.35 6.52 1.63
CA ILE A 73 3.27 7.82 2.29
C ILE A 73 3.63 8.88 1.27
N ASP A 74 2.66 9.69 0.89
CA ASP A 74 2.87 10.86 0.04
C ASP A 74 3.20 12.08 0.90
N GLU A 75 3.99 13.00 0.36
CA GLU A 75 4.42 14.23 1.02
C GLU A 75 5.04 14.04 2.42
N VAL A 76 5.87 13.00 2.58
CA VAL A 76 6.47 12.61 3.88
C VAL A 76 7.16 13.76 4.64
N HIS A 77 7.63 14.80 3.94
CA HIS A 77 8.25 15.97 4.55
C HIS A 77 7.27 16.83 5.38
N MET A 78 5.97 16.62 5.23
CA MET A 78 4.90 17.24 6.02
C MET A 78 4.70 16.56 7.39
N LEU A 79 5.31 15.39 7.62
CA LEU A 79 5.35 14.72 8.93
C LEU A 79 6.49 15.32 9.76
N SER A 80 6.16 16.23 10.68
CA SER A 80 7.09 16.86 11.64
C SER A 80 6.89 16.37 13.06
#